data_AF-A0A3D8VLC0-F1
#
_entry.id   AF-A0A3D8VLC0-F1
#
_cell.length_a   1.000
_cell.length_b   1.000
_cell.length_c   1.000
_cell.angle_alpha   90.00
_cell.angle_beta   90.00
_cell.angle_gamma   90.00
#
_symmetry.space_group_name_H-M   'P 1'
#
loop_
_entity.id
_entity.type
_entity.pdbx_description
1 polymer ?
#
loop_
_entity_poly.entity_id
_entity_poly.type
_entity_poly.pdbx_seq_one_letter_code
_entity_poly.pdbx_strand_id
1 'polypeptide(L)'
;MIMMNEKERETYDDLINSFKNAESIEESRYYFVEIQMYLDNLQPTNELLITKPQLEEYQQLRKDLVDSTSKKEVRYYEDQIHEWLNKIHRLS
;
A
#
# COMPACT_ATOMS: atom_id res chain seq x y z
N MET A 1 -10.02 9.59 -7.02
CA MET A 1 -8.69 9.91 -7.56
C MET A 1 -7.96 10.68 -6.50
N ILE A 2 -7.01 10.02 -5.83
CA ILE A 2 -6.10 10.63 -4.85
C ILE A 2 -4.79 10.79 -5.58
N MET A 3 -4.40 12.03 -5.78
CA MET A 3 -3.32 12.40 -6.65
C MET A 3 -2.13 12.90 -5.79
N MET A 4 -0.86 12.57 -6.11
CA MET A 4 0.32 12.93 -5.29
C MET A 4 1.33 13.78 -6.07
N ASN A 5 1.79 14.91 -5.53
CA ASN A 5 2.92 15.67 -6.09
C ASN A 5 4.28 14.95 -5.92
N GLU A 6 5.33 15.42 -6.58
CA GLU A 6 6.67 14.79 -6.59
C GLU A 6 7.26 14.55 -5.18
N LYS A 7 7.10 15.52 -4.28
CA LYS A 7 7.53 15.39 -2.88
C LYS A 7 6.67 14.37 -2.11
N GLU A 8 5.40 14.32 -2.45
CA GLU A 8 4.48 13.33 -1.90
C GLU A 8 4.82 11.91 -2.39
N ARG A 9 5.31 11.79 -3.62
CA ARG A 9 5.76 10.53 -4.21
C ARG A 9 7.07 10.04 -3.59
N GLU A 10 8.06 10.92 -3.41
CA GLU A 10 9.31 10.55 -2.74
C GLU A 10 9.06 10.03 -1.32
N THR A 11 8.18 10.69 -0.57
CA THR A 11 7.82 10.26 0.79
C THR A 11 7.12 8.89 0.78
N TYR A 12 6.26 8.63 -0.21
CA TYR A 12 5.63 7.33 -0.38
C TYR A 12 6.63 6.23 -0.76
N ASP A 13 7.53 6.52 -1.69
CA ASP A 13 8.54 5.55 -2.16
C ASP A 13 9.53 5.19 -1.04
N ASP A 14 9.90 6.15 -0.19
CA ASP A 14 10.73 5.90 1.00
C ASP A 14 10.02 5.02 2.05
N LEU A 15 8.73 5.24 2.27
CA LEU A 15 7.92 4.40 3.16
C LEU A 15 7.79 2.97 2.61
N ILE A 16 7.62 2.83 1.29
CA ILE A 16 7.58 1.52 0.62
C ILE A 16 8.93 0.82 0.69
N ASN A 17 10.03 1.55 0.50
CA ASN A 17 11.38 0.99 0.65
C ASN A 17 11.65 0.56 2.09
N SER A 18 11.19 1.32 3.08
CA SER A 18 11.31 0.95 4.49
C SER A 18 10.49 -0.30 4.83
N PHE A 19 9.28 -0.41 4.28
CA PHE A 19 8.45 -1.61 4.40
C PHE A 19 9.13 -2.85 3.79
N LYS A 20 9.71 -2.72 2.60
CA LYS A 20 10.40 -3.83 1.90
C LYS A 20 11.66 -4.32 2.62
N ASN A 21 12.32 -3.43 3.36
CA ASN A 21 13.56 -3.73 4.08
C ASN A 21 13.32 -4.02 5.58
N ALA A 22 12.06 -4.08 6.03
CA ALA A 22 11.74 -4.39 7.42
C ALA A 22 12.28 -5.77 7.81
N GLU A 23 12.98 -5.84 8.94
CA GLU A 23 13.64 -7.07 9.40
C GLU A 23 12.74 -7.92 10.31
N SER A 24 11.60 -7.36 10.74
CA SER A 24 10.65 -8.02 11.62
C SER A 24 9.20 -7.78 11.21
N ILE A 25 8.31 -8.68 11.65
CA ILE A 25 6.87 -8.58 11.40
C ILE A 25 6.29 -7.32 12.06
N GLU A 26 6.77 -6.95 13.25
CA GLU A 26 6.40 -5.70 13.91
C GLU A 26 6.79 -4.47 13.06
N GLU A 27 7.99 -4.45 12.48
CA GLU A 27 8.42 -3.36 11.59
C GLU A 27 7.64 -3.31 10.29
N SER A 28 7.36 -4.46 9.67
CA SER A 28 6.51 -4.51 8.48
C SER A 28 5.13 -3.93 8.78
N ARG A 29 4.53 -4.29 9.93
CA ARG A 29 3.24 -3.73 10.37
C ARG A 29 3.32 -2.23 10.65
N TYR A 30 4.41 -1.76 11.25
CA TYR A 30 4.64 -0.35 11.53
C TYR A 30 4.69 0.48 10.23
N TYR A 31 5.58 0.14 9.30
CA TYR A 31 5.72 0.87 8.04
C TYR A 31 4.46 0.76 7.19
N PHE A 32 3.75 -0.38 7.27
CA PHE A 32 2.46 -0.54 6.63
C PHE A 32 1.43 0.48 7.14
N VAL A 33 1.33 0.68 8.46
CA VAL A 33 0.43 1.69 9.06
C VAL A 33 0.83 3.10 8.64
N GLU A 34 2.12 3.41 8.59
CA GLU A 34 2.62 4.71 8.14
C GLU A 34 2.25 4.99 6.68
N ILE A 35 2.40 4.01 5.78
CA ILE A 35 1.95 4.11 4.38
C ILE A 35 0.45 4.39 4.30
N GLN A 36 -0.35 3.76 5.16
CA GLN A 36 -1.80 3.98 5.17
C GLN A 36 -2.16 5.38 5.66
N MET A 37 -1.58 5.81 6.78
CA MET A 37 -1.80 7.16 7.30
C MET A 37 -1.37 8.21 6.28
N TYR A 38 -0.31 7.94 5.55
CA TYR A 38 0.17 8.80 4.48
C TYR A 38 -0.85 8.89 3.33
N LEU A 39 -1.35 7.75 2.85
CA LEU A 39 -2.38 7.68 1.80
C LEU A 39 -3.72 8.29 2.23
N ASP A 40 -4.12 8.11 3.49
CA ASP A 40 -5.38 8.63 4.04
C ASP A 40 -5.35 10.15 4.25
N ASN A 41 -4.16 10.72 4.51
CA ASN A 41 -3.95 12.15 4.70
C ASN A 41 -3.60 12.91 3.41
N LEU A 42 -3.38 12.18 2.30
CA LEU A 42 -3.17 12.76 0.99
C LEU A 42 -4.46 13.42 0.48
N GLN A 43 -4.47 14.76 0.46
CA GLN A 43 -5.46 15.48 -0.33
C GLN A 43 -5.25 15.16 -1.82
N PRO A 44 -6.30 15.20 -2.66
CA PRO A 44 -6.17 14.89 -4.07
C PRO A 44 -5.34 15.98 -4.79
N THR A 45 -4.02 15.77 -4.93
CA THR A 45 -3.05 16.65 -5.60
C THR A 45 -2.51 16.05 -6.92
N ASN A 46 -3.25 16.30 -8.00
CA ASN A 46 -2.97 16.11 -9.44
C ASN A 46 -2.10 15.00 -10.15
N GLU A 47 -1.40 14.03 -9.54
CA GLU A 47 -0.56 13.06 -10.31
C GLU A 47 -0.72 11.52 -10.06
N LEU A 48 -1.69 11.02 -9.29
CA LEU A 48 -1.98 9.56 -9.18
C LEU A 48 -3.47 9.23 -9.35
N LEU A 49 -3.83 8.48 -10.38
CA LEU A 49 -5.25 8.22 -10.71
C LEU A 49 -5.73 6.89 -10.10
N ILE A 50 -5.71 6.75 -8.78
CA ILE A 50 -6.36 5.60 -8.12
C ILE A 50 -7.89 5.77 -8.22
N THR A 51 -8.52 4.84 -8.92
CA THR A 51 -9.98 4.79 -9.06
C THR A 51 -10.63 4.21 -7.81
N LYS A 52 -11.89 4.56 -7.55
CA LYS A 52 -12.64 4.05 -6.40
C LYS A 52 -12.71 2.50 -6.36
N PRO A 53 -12.93 1.78 -7.48
CA PRO A 53 -12.91 0.32 -7.49
C PRO A 53 -11.55 -0.27 -7.12
N GLN A 54 -10.45 0.35 -7.56
CA GLN A 54 -9.10 -0.08 -7.17
C GLN A 54 -8.89 0.09 -5.66
N LEU A 55 -9.32 1.22 -5.10
CA LEU A 55 -9.24 1.46 -3.66
C LEU A 55 -10.05 0.42 -2.86
N GLU A 56 -11.25 0.07 -3.31
CA GLU A 56 -12.08 -0.98 -2.69
C GLU A 56 -11.41 -2.37 -2.77
N GLU A 57 -10.79 -2.70 -3.90
CA GLU A 57 -10.02 -3.95 -4.07
C GLU A 57 -8.85 -4.03 -3.08
N TYR A 58 -8.09 -2.95 -2.93
CA TYR A 58 -7.00 -2.87 -1.95
C TYR A 58 -7.51 -2.99 -0.50
N GLN A 59 -8.60 -2.31 -0.17
CA GLN A 59 -9.21 -2.41 1.16
C GLN A 59 -9.67 -3.83 1.49
N GLN A 60 -10.21 -4.54 0.50
CA GLN A 60 -10.64 -5.93 0.65
C GLN A 60 -9.45 -6.87 0.87
N LEU A 61 -8.41 -6.79 0.03
CA LEU A 61 -7.17 -7.55 0.20
C LEU A 61 -6.54 -7.34 1.59
N ARG A 62 -6.67 -6.12 2.12
CA ARG A 62 -6.19 -5.77 3.46
C ARG A 62 -6.97 -6.45 4.58
N LYS A 63 -8.29 -6.43 4.46
CA LYS A 63 -9.17 -7.08 5.42
C LYS A 63 -8.85 -8.56 5.47
N ASP A 64 -8.67 -9.18 4.31
CA ASP A 64 -8.37 -10.61 4.21
C ASP A 64 -6.96 -10.94 4.73
N LEU A 65 -5.98 -10.05 4.58
CA LEU A 65 -4.66 -10.17 5.22
C LEU A 65 -4.74 -10.12 6.75
N VAL A 66 -5.52 -9.19 7.32
CA VAL A 66 -5.68 -9.04 8.77
C VAL A 66 -6.47 -10.19 9.37
N ASP A 67 -7.50 -10.66 8.67
CA ASP A 67 -8.36 -11.76 9.09
C ASP A 67 -7.70 -13.13 8.84
N SER A 68 -6.53 -13.16 8.19
CA SER A 68 -5.78 -14.39 7.92
C SER A 68 -5.34 -15.08 9.21
N THR A 69 -5.62 -16.37 9.30
CA THR A 69 -5.32 -17.17 10.50
C THR A 69 -4.08 -18.04 10.34
N SER A 70 -3.54 -18.13 9.12
CA SER A 70 -2.39 -18.95 8.79
C SER A 70 -1.29 -18.16 8.08
N LYS A 71 -0.03 -18.58 8.28
CA LYS A 71 1.14 -17.99 7.57
C LYS A 71 1.03 -18.10 6.05
N LYS A 72 0.33 -19.12 5.55
CA LYS A 72 0.12 -19.32 4.12
C LYS A 72 -0.84 -18.28 3.53
N GLU A 73 -1.92 -17.99 4.25
CA GLU A 73 -2.89 -16.95 3.87
C GLU A 73 -2.25 -15.56 3.94
N VAL A 74 -1.51 -15.28 5.02
CA VAL A 74 -0.76 -14.02 5.15
C VAL A 74 0.14 -13.79 3.94
N ARG A 75 0.98 -14.79 3.60
CA ARG A 75 1.89 -14.69 2.46
C ARG A 75 1.16 -14.53 1.12
N TYR A 76 0.03 -15.21 0.97
CA TYR A 76 -0.79 -15.09 -0.23
C TYR A 76 -1.32 -13.66 -0.42
N TYR A 77 -1.88 -13.06 0.63
CA TYR A 77 -2.42 -11.70 0.52
C TYR A 77 -1.31 -10.64 0.44
N GLU A 78 -0.15 -10.87 1.05
CA GLU A 78 1.06 -10.05 0.82
C GLU A 78 1.42 -10.03 -0.68
N ASP A 79 1.48 -11.20 -1.33
CA ASP A 79 1.78 -11.30 -2.77
C ASP A 79 0.72 -10.58 -3.62
N GLN A 80 -0.57 -10.71 -3.29
CA GLN A 80 -1.66 -10.02 -3.99
C GLN A 80 -1.58 -8.50 -3.85
N ILE A 81 -1.25 -7.99 -2.66
CA ILE A 81 -1.06 -6.56 -2.42
C ILE A 81 0.15 -6.05 -3.21
N HIS A 82 1.24 -6.81 -3.25
CA HIS A 82 2.42 -6.47 -4.06
C HIS A 82 2.10 -6.40 -5.56
N GLU A 83 1.34 -7.36 -6.09
CA GLU A 83 0.89 -7.32 -7.48
C GLU A 83 -0.01 -6.12 -7.77
N TRP A 84 -0.94 -5.82 -6.87
CA TRP A 84 -1.84 -4.67 -7.00
C TRP A 84 -1.07 -3.35 -7.05
N LEU A 85 -0.11 -3.16 -6.13
CA LEU A 85 0.76 -1.99 -6.10
C LEU A 85 1.57 -1.86 -7.40
N ASN A 86 2.12 -2.96 -7.91
CA ASN A 86 2.87 -2.98 -9.17
C ASN A 86 1.98 -2.60 -10.38
N LYS A 87 0.71 -2.99 -10.39
CA LYS A 87 -0.23 -2.64 -11.47
C LYS A 87 -0.48 -1.14 -11.54
N ILE A 88 -0.56 -0.48 -10.39
CA ILE A 88 -0.79 0.98 -10.32
C ILE A 88 0.47 1.74 -10.72
N HIS A 89 1.64 1.24 -10.32
CA HIS A 89 2.92 1.86 -10.65
C HIS A 89 3.33 1.68 -12.13
N ARG A 90 2.78 0.69 -12.84
CA ARG A 90 2.99 0.52 -14.29
C ARG A 90 2.04 1.32 -15.19
N LEU A 91 1.00 1.92 -14.61
CA LEU A 91 0.03 2.76 -15.33
C LEU A 91 0.39 4.25 -15.30
N SER A 92 1.51 4.62 -14.65
CA SER A 92 2.11 5.96 -14.62
C SER A 92 3.30 6.08 -15.57
#